data_AF-A0A916PEP6-F1
#
_entry.id   AF-A0A916PEP6-F1
#
_cell.length_a   1.000
_cell.length_b   1.000
_cell.length_c   1.000
_cell.angle_alpha   90.00
_cell.angle_beta   90.00
_cell.angle_gamma   90.00
#
_symmetry.space_group_name_H-M   'P 1'
#
loop_
_entity.id
_entity.type
_entity.pdbx_description
1 polymer ?
#
loop_
_entity_poly.entity_id
_entity_poly.type
_entity_poly.pdbx_seq_one_letter_code
_entity_poly.pdbx_strand_id
1 'polypeptide(L)'
;VKRKIAILRRKLSEIDNQRKIQRKGRRDIFRVALVGYTNAGKSTLLNALADANAYVEDKLFATLDATTRVVRLSPTRKILLTDTVGFIRKLPHHLIASFKSTLDEVVEADILIHVVDISAPNFREQIKVVEETLEELNSLDKPTILAFNKIDKLQDRSLIYSLANEYKNAVFISASRGVNIHTLKEKISQMIDDHYVEITGKVEISNSEAISLIYKFGEVLDVKYDTDNYLTLKIKIEKRHLPKISSYIF
;
A
#
# COMPACT_ATOMS: atom_id res chain seq x y z
N VAL A 1 12.59 37.35 17.83
CA VAL A 1 11.61 36.24 17.65
C VAL A 1 10.99 36.22 16.25
N LYS A 2 10.32 37.28 15.77
CA LYS A 2 9.67 37.33 14.42
C LYS A 2 10.58 36.92 13.24
N ARG A 3 11.85 37.37 13.20
CA ARG A 3 12.82 37.01 12.15
C ARG A 3 13.15 35.51 12.11
N LYS A 4 13.21 34.85 13.28
CA LYS A 4 13.51 33.41 13.40
C LYS A 4 12.34 32.55 12.91
N ILE A 5 11.10 32.97 13.23
CA ILE A 5 9.87 32.33 12.76
C ILE A 5 9.72 32.47 11.24
N ALA A 6 10.04 33.65 10.67
CA ALA A 6 10.00 33.84 9.22
C ALA A 6 10.98 32.91 8.48
N ILE A 7 12.19 32.70 9.02
CA ILE A 7 13.16 31.76 8.47
C ILE A 7 12.65 30.31 8.56
N LEU A 8 12.04 29.92 9.67
CA LEU A 8 11.46 28.58 9.84
C LEU A 8 10.30 28.34 8.86
N ARG A 9 9.38 29.30 8.71
CA ARG A 9 8.30 29.23 7.71
C ARG A 9 8.84 29.05 6.30
N ARG A 10 9.90 29.78 5.94
CA ARG A 10 10.54 29.66 4.63
C ARG A 10 11.15 28.27 4.42
N LYS A 11 11.90 27.75 5.39
CA LYS A 11 12.47 26.39 5.33
C LYS A 11 11.38 25.32 5.23
N LEU A 12 10.29 25.47 5.97
CA LEU A 12 9.15 24.55 5.90
C LEU A 12 8.44 24.61 4.56
N SER A 13 8.27 25.81 4.01
CA SER A 13 7.74 25.99 2.67
C SER A 13 8.66 25.41 1.60
N GLU A 14 9.98 25.48 1.76
CA GLU A 14 10.96 24.87 0.87
C GLU A 14 10.89 23.33 0.95
N ILE A 15 10.83 22.74 2.15
CA ILE A 15 10.64 21.29 2.36
C ILE A 15 9.30 20.83 1.77
N ASP A 16 8.22 21.57 2.05
CA ASP A 16 6.90 21.26 1.52
C ASP A 16 6.86 21.40 0.00
N ASN A 17 7.50 22.42 -0.58
CA ASN A 17 7.58 22.61 -2.03
C ASN A 17 8.44 21.54 -2.71
N GLN A 18 9.62 21.20 -2.17
CA GLN A 18 10.45 20.10 -2.70
C GLN A 18 9.69 18.78 -2.67
N ARG A 19 9.04 18.49 -1.54
CA ARG A 19 8.19 17.30 -1.45
C ARG A 19 6.91 17.46 -2.30
N LYS A 20 6.34 18.65 -2.53
CA LYS A 20 5.19 18.90 -3.44
C LYS A 20 5.56 18.61 -4.89
N ILE A 21 6.78 18.96 -5.29
CA ILE A 21 7.32 18.70 -6.62
C ILE A 21 7.57 17.20 -6.81
N GLN A 22 8.20 16.52 -5.84
CA GLN A 22 8.26 15.04 -5.84
C GLN A 22 6.87 14.39 -5.80
N ARG A 23 5.91 15.03 -5.13
CA ARG A 23 4.54 14.56 -4.97
C ARG A 23 3.59 14.95 -6.13
N LYS A 24 3.98 15.79 -7.09
CA LYS A 24 3.06 16.25 -8.16
C LYS A 24 2.65 15.14 -9.14
N GLY A 25 3.28 13.96 -9.07
CA GLY A 25 2.83 12.73 -9.74
C GLY A 25 2.41 11.60 -8.78
N ARG A 26 2.27 11.89 -7.46
CA ARG A 26 2.00 10.90 -6.40
C ARG A 26 1.37 11.58 -5.16
N ARG A 27 0.04 11.81 -5.13
CA ARG A 27 -0.69 12.23 -3.91
C ARG A 27 -2.07 11.57 -3.75
N ASP A 28 -2.37 11.21 -2.51
CA ASP A 28 -3.68 10.99 -1.88
C ASP A 28 -4.36 9.63 -2.03
N ILE A 29 -3.69 8.62 -2.59
CA ILE A 29 -4.32 7.33 -2.85
C ILE A 29 -3.49 6.19 -2.24
N PHE A 30 -4.12 5.39 -1.37
CA PHE A 30 -3.51 4.20 -0.74
C PHE A 30 -2.93 3.27 -1.81
N ARG A 31 -1.71 2.80 -1.60
CA ARG A 31 -1.01 1.93 -2.54
C ARG A 31 -1.11 0.50 -2.10
N VAL A 32 -1.61 -0.33 -3.00
CA VAL A 32 -1.76 -1.76 -2.78
C VAL A 32 -1.00 -2.48 -3.89
N ALA A 33 -0.11 -3.40 -3.52
CA ALA A 33 0.64 -4.20 -4.48
C ALA A 33 0.15 -5.66 -4.48
N LEU A 34 -0.05 -6.22 -5.68
CA LEU A 34 -0.32 -7.64 -5.86
C LEU A 34 1.00 -8.40 -5.86
N VAL A 35 1.21 -9.28 -4.89
CA VAL A 35 2.36 -10.18 -4.82
C VAL A 35 1.91 -11.62 -5.00
N GLY A 36 2.80 -12.49 -5.46
CA GLY A 36 2.48 -13.89 -5.68
C GLY A 36 3.11 -14.47 -6.94
N TYR A 37 3.07 -15.79 -7.05
CA TYR A 37 3.72 -16.52 -8.13
C TYR A 37 3.19 -16.15 -9.52
N THR A 38 3.99 -16.45 -10.53
CA THR A 38 3.54 -16.39 -11.93
C THR A 38 2.34 -17.31 -12.12
N ASN A 39 1.36 -16.85 -12.90
CA ASN A 39 0.07 -17.52 -13.10
C ASN A 39 -0.83 -17.62 -11.84
N ALA A 40 -0.50 -16.99 -10.71
CA ALA A 40 -1.44 -16.92 -9.57
C ALA A 40 -2.75 -16.19 -9.90
N GLY A 41 -2.76 -15.41 -10.99
CA GLY A 41 -3.90 -14.63 -11.47
C GLY A 41 -3.90 -13.17 -10.98
N LYS A 42 -2.73 -12.60 -10.66
CA LYS A 42 -2.58 -11.20 -10.25
C LYS A 42 -3.14 -10.22 -11.29
N SER A 43 -2.74 -10.31 -12.56
CA SER A 43 -3.27 -9.45 -13.62
C SER A 43 -4.78 -9.61 -13.83
N THR A 44 -5.28 -10.84 -13.71
CA THR A 44 -6.73 -11.11 -13.74
C THR A 44 -7.43 -10.44 -12.56
N LEU A 45 -6.84 -10.47 -11.37
CA LEU A 45 -7.38 -9.83 -10.17
C LEU A 45 -7.32 -8.31 -10.26
N LEU A 46 -6.23 -7.73 -10.78
CA LEU A 46 -6.11 -6.31 -11.07
C LEU A 46 -7.28 -5.85 -11.94
N ASN A 47 -7.56 -6.58 -13.03
CA ASN A 47 -8.66 -6.27 -13.95
C ASN A 47 -10.04 -6.47 -13.31
N ALA A 48 -10.21 -7.46 -12.44
CA ALA A 48 -11.47 -7.71 -11.75
C ALA A 48 -11.77 -6.65 -10.67
N LEU A 49 -10.74 -6.10 -10.03
CA LEU A 49 -10.87 -5.06 -9.00
C LEU A 49 -11.02 -3.66 -9.62
N ALA A 50 -10.29 -3.39 -10.71
CA ALA A 50 -10.35 -2.15 -11.44
C ALA A 50 -11.69 -2.04 -12.20
N ASP A 51 -12.28 -0.85 -12.18
CA ASP A 51 -13.40 -0.57 -13.09
C ASP A 51 -12.91 -0.71 -14.54
N ALA A 52 -13.75 -1.20 -15.45
CA ALA A 52 -13.37 -1.39 -16.86
C ALA A 52 -12.87 -0.11 -17.56
N ASN A 53 -13.18 1.06 -16.99
CA ASN A 53 -12.78 2.40 -17.46
C ASN A 53 -11.70 3.07 -16.57
N ALA A 54 -11.02 2.32 -15.70
CA ALA A 54 -10.02 2.88 -14.79
C ALA A 54 -8.81 3.42 -15.59
N TYR A 55 -8.60 4.74 -15.45
CA TYR A 55 -7.45 5.48 -15.99
C TYR A 55 -6.13 4.79 -15.60
N VAL A 56 -5.27 4.54 -16.60
CA VAL A 56 -3.89 4.09 -16.40
C VAL A 56 -3.08 5.33 -16.07
N GLU A 57 -2.48 5.37 -14.88
CA GLU A 57 -1.57 6.46 -14.54
C GLU A 57 -0.22 6.17 -15.20
N ASP A 58 0.04 6.81 -16.36
CA ASP A 58 1.33 6.78 -17.03
C ASP A 58 2.35 7.58 -16.20
N LYS A 59 2.96 6.93 -15.21
CA LYS A 59 4.18 7.45 -14.62
C LYS A 59 5.30 7.28 -15.66
N LEU A 60 5.60 8.37 -16.36
CA LEU A 60 6.90 8.55 -17.02
C LEU A 60 7.98 8.13 -16.00
N PHE A 61 8.78 7.11 -16.35
CA PHE A 61 9.82 6.44 -15.55
C PHE A 61 9.44 5.13 -14.82
N ALA A 62 8.46 4.35 -15.28
CA ALA A 62 8.34 2.93 -14.90
C ALA A 62 9.07 2.03 -15.91
N THR A 63 10.12 1.36 -15.47
CA THR A 63 10.78 0.29 -16.25
C THR A 63 9.84 -0.91 -16.42
N LEU A 64 9.59 -1.22 -17.69
CA LEU A 64 9.03 -2.38 -18.38
C LEU A 64 7.86 -3.27 -17.86
N ASP A 65 7.50 -3.46 -16.58
CA ASP A 65 6.55 -4.57 -16.26
C ASP A 65 5.47 -4.36 -15.18
N ALA A 66 5.42 -3.22 -14.47
CA ALA A 66 4.38 -3.00 -13.44
C ALA A 66 3.17 -2.23 -14.00
N THR A 67 1.95 -2.78 -13.87
CA THR A 67 0.71 -2.10 -14.28
C THR A 67 -0.02 -1.56 -13.06
N THR A 68 -0.22 -0.24 -12.98
CA THR A 68 -0.97 0.41 -11.90
C THR A 68 -2.35 0.86 -12.38
N ARG A 69 -3.40 0.58 -11.61
CA ARG A 69 -4.78 1.04 -11.88
C ARG A 69 -5.42 1.66 -10.64
N VAL A 70 -6.29 2.63 -10.85
CA VAL A 70 -7.15 3.17 -9.80
C VAL A 70 -8.32 2.20 -9.54
N VAL A 71 -8.46 1.74 -8.29
CA VAL A 71 -9.57 0.90 -7.84
C VAL A 71 -10.46 1.69 -6.88
N ARG A 72 -11.77 1.69 -7.13
CA ARG A 72 -12.76 2.24 -6.19
C ARG A 72 -13.14 1.15 -5.18
N LEU A 73 -12.89 1.43 -3.90
CA LEU A 73 -13.34 0.59 -2.78
C LEU A 73 -14.73 1.02 -2.30
N SER A 74 -15.04 2.32 -2.38
CA SER A 74 -16.35 2.90 -2.11
C SER A 74 -16.55 4.16 -2.97
N PRO A 75 -17.73 4.81 -2.95
CA PRO A 75 -17.95 6.07 -3.67
C PRO A 75 -16.95 7.18 -3.32
N THR A 76 -16.41 7.14 -2.09
CA THR A 76 -15.51 8.17 -1.54
C THR A 76 -14.06 7.68 -1.38
N ARG A 77 -13.79 6.38 -1.51
CA ARG A 77 -12.46 5.79 -1.28
C ARG A 77 -11.90 5.13 -2.53
N LYS A 78 -10.71 5.56 -2.94
CA LYS A 78 -9.93 5.01 -4.04
C LYS A 78 -8.57 4.50 -3.54
N ILE A 79 -8.02 3.52 -4.24
CA ILE A 79 -6.66 2.99 -4.05
C ILE A 79 -5.94 2.92 -5.40
N LEU A 80 -4.61 2.91 -5.38
CA LEU A 80 -3.76 2.52 -6.50
C LEU A 80 -3.44 1.05 -6.30
N LEU A 81 -3.83 0.22 -7.25
CA LEU A 81 -3.52 -1.20 -7.26
C LEU A 81 -2.46 -1.46 -8.33
N THR A 82 -1.31 -1.97 -7.91
CA THR A 82 -0.19 -2.27 -8.79
C THR A 82 -0.06 -3.79 -8.95
N ASP A 83 -0.11 -4.27 -10.19
CA ASP A 83 0.30 -5.63 -10.53
C ASP A 83 1.82 -5.64 -10.68
N THR A 84 2.50 -6.37 -9.80
CA THR A 84 3.96 -6.49 -9.81
C THR A 84 4.39 -7.65 -10.69
N VAL A 85 5.69 -7.70 -10.99
CA VAL A 85 6.30 -8.87 -11.61
C VAL A 85 5.98 -10.10 -10.75
N GLY A 86 5.53 -11.18 -11.39
CA GLY A 86 5.26 -12.42 -10.70
C GLY A 86 6.52 -13.08 -10.19
N PHE A 87 6.50 -13.56 -8.96
CA PHE A 87 7.61 -14.36 -8.45
C PHE A 87 7.73 -15.62 -9.32
N ILE A 88 8.89 -15.81 -9.93
CA ILE A 88 9.29 -17.04 -10.59
C ILE A 88 10.25 -17.70 -9.60
N ARG A 89 9.98 -18.97 -9.27
CA ARG A 89 10.73 -19.82 -8.30
C ARG A 89 12.18 -19.36 -8.08
N LYS A 90 12.58 -19.21 -6.80
CA LYS A 90 13.95 -18.88 -6.36
C LYS A 90 14.60 -17.90 -7.32
N LEU A 91 14.22 -16.63 -7.23
CA LEU A 91 14.94 -15.57 -7.93
C LEU A 91 16.42 -15.78 -7.61
N PRO A 92 17.28 -16.05 -8.62
CA PRO A 92 18.69 -16.19 -8.35
C PRO A 92 19.19 -14.95 -7.62
N HIS A 93 20.02 -15.09 -6.59
CA HIS A 93 20.43 -13.95 -5.74
C HIS A 93 20.99 -12.76 -6.56
N HIS A 94 21.57 -13.00 -7.73
CA HIS A 94 22.05 -11.98 -8.66
C HIS A 94 20.93 -11.21 -9.40
N LEU A 95 19.77 -11.84 -9.62
CA LEU A 95 18.60 -11.22 -10.24
C LEU A 95 17.80 -10.37 -9.25
N ILE A 96 17.85 -10.65 -7.94
CA ILE A 96 17.22 -9.77 -6.92
C ILE A 96 17.73 -8.33 -7.03
N ALA A 97 19.03 -8.14 -7.27
CA ALA A 97 19.61 -6.81 -7.48
C ALA A 97 19.10 -6.13 -8.77
N SER A 98 18.78 -6.91 -9.81
CA SER A 98 18.22 -6.42 -11.08
C SER A 98 16.72 -6.19 -11.01
N PHE A 99 16.01 -6.91 -10.12
CA PHE A 99 14.59 -6.72 -9.83
C PHE A 99 14.33 -5.73 -8.69
N LYS A 100 15.37 -5.25 -7.99
CA LYS A 100 15.22 -4.33 -6.87
C LYS A 100 14.46 -3.07 -7.27
N SER A 101 14.77 -2.49 -8.43
CA SER A 101 14.06 -1.34 -9.00
C SER A 101 12.64 -1.68 -9.47
N THR A 102 12.34 -2.93 -9.84
CA THR A 102 10.99 -3.38 -10.23
C THR A 102 10.16 -3.90 -9.06
N LEU A 103 10.77 -4.08 -7.89
CA LEU A 103 10.14 -4.42 -6.62
C LEU A 103 10.00 -3.21 -5.68
N ASP A 104 10.44 -2.02 -6.13
CA ASP A 104 10.22 -0.75 -5.43
C ASP A 104 8.72 -0.53 -5.15
N GLU A 105 7.82 -1.00 -6.01
CA GLU A 105 6.37 -0.92 -5.78
C GLU A 105 5.92 -1.78 -4.59
N VAL A 106 6.56 -2.91 -4.31
CA VAL A 106 6.29 -3.73 -3.11
C VAL A 106 6.78 -2.99 -1.86
N VAL A 107 7.97 -2.37 -1.94
CA VAL A 107 8.56 -1.60 -0.84
C VAL A 107 7.76 -0.32 -0.57
N GLU A 108 7.25 0.36 -1.59
CA GLU A 108 6.44 1.57 -1.50
C GLU A 108 4.95 1.30 -1.18
N ALA A 109 4.47 0.06 -1.26
CA ALA A 109 3.07 -0.27 -0.97
C ALA A 109 2.72 -0.11 0.51
N ASP A 110 1.53 0.41 0.79
CA ASP A 110 0.95 0.47 2.14
C ASP A 110 0.44 -0.93 2.57
N ILE A 111 -0.13 -1.69 1.63
CA ILE A 111 -0.74 -3.00 1.85
C ILE A 111 -0.32 -3.95 0.72
N LEU A 112 -0.09 -5.21 1.04
CA LEU A 112 0.13 -6.27 0.06
C LEU A 112 -1.11 -7.16 -0.07
N ILE A 113 -1.40 -7.60 -1.29
CA ILE A 113 -2.33 -8.71 -1.54
C ILE A 113 -1.52 -9.87 -2.10
N HIS A 114 -1.34 -10.90 -1.28
CA HIS A 114 -0.65 -12.12 -1.69
C HIS A 114 -1.64 -13.04 -2.40
N VAL A 115 -1.60 -13.05 -3.73
CA VAL A 115 -2.46 -13.87 -4.58
C VAL A 115 -1.86 -15.27 -4.71
N VAL A 116 -2.63 -16.28 -4.34
CA VAL A 116 -2.23 -17.69 -4.34
C VAL A 116 -3.17 -18.49 -5.23
N ASP A 117 -2.64 -19.26 -6.18
CA ASP A 117 -3.45 -20.22 -6.93
C ASP A 117 -3.73 -21.45 -6.04
N ILE A 118 -4.93 -21.55 -5.49
CA ILE A 118 -5.33 -22.66 -4.62
C ILE A 118 -5.41 -24.01 -5.36
N SER A 119 -5.52 -23.99 -6.68
CA SER A 119 -5.58 -25.21 -7.50
C SER A 119 -4.20 -25.81 -7.80
N ALA A 120 -3.12 -25.07 -7.52
CA ALA A 120 -1.76 -25.57 -7.72
C ALA A 120 -1.37 -26.54 -6.58
N PRO A 121 -0.91 -27.77 -6.87
CA PRO A 121 -0.57 -28.75 -5.83
C PRO A 121 0.48 -28.27 -4.82
N ASN A 122 1.36 -27.36 -5.26
CA ASN A 122 2.46 -26.82 -4.45
C ASN A 122 2.19 -25.39 -3.95
N PHE A 123 0.94 -24.94 -3.86
CA PHE A 123 0.61 -23.56 -3.45
C PHE A 123 1.21 -23.18 -2.10
N ARG A 124 1.33 -24.13 -1.15
CA ARG A 124 1.94 -23.88 0.17
C ARG A 124 3.42 -23.54 0.09
N GLU A 125 4.16 -24.24 -0.77
CA GLU A 125 5.57 -23.93 -1.03
C GLU A 125 5.70 -22.56 -1.70
N GLN A 126 4.78 -22.23 -2.60
CA GLN A 126 4.75 -20.93 -3.25
C GLN A 126 4.50 -19.79 -2.24
N ILE A 127 3.63 -20.00 -1.26
CA ILE A 127 3.42 -19.04 -0.17
C ILE A 127 4.75 -18.77 0.55
N LYS A 128 5.43 -19.83 0.98
CA LYS A 128 6.71 -19.73 1.71
C LYS A 128 7.78 -18.97 0.93
N VAL A 129 7.94 -19.26 -0.36
CA VAL A 129 8.96 -18.57 -1.18
C VAL A 129 8.64 -17.09 -1.34
N VAL A 130 7.35 -16.71 -1.43
CA VAL A 130 6.97 -15.29 -1.47
C VAL A 130 7.26 -14.63 -0.12
N GLU A 131 6.96 -15.29 1.00
CA GLU A 131 7.27 -14.79 2.34
C GLU A 131 8.79 -14.59 2.54
N GLU A 132 9.61 -15.57 2.18
CA GLU A 132 11.08 -15.47 2.19
C GLU A 132 11.57 -14.28 1.35
N THR A 133 10.99 -14.08 0.16
CA THR A 133 11.38 -12.95 -0.69
C THR A 133 10.95 -11.60 -0.10
N LEU A 134 9.77 -11.53 0.53
CA LEU A 134 9.32 -10.33 1.24
C LEU A 134 10.22 -10.01 2.43
N GLU A 135 10.76 -11.03 3.11
CA GLU A 135 11.74 -10.88 4.18
C GLU A 135 13.05 -10.26 3.66
N GLU A 136 13.58 -10.79 2.55
CA GLU A 136 14.79 -10.23 1.90
C GLU A 136 14.61 -8.76 1.46
N LEU A 137 13.37 -8.35 1.15
CA LEU A 137 13.01 -6.98 0.81
C LEU A 137 12.66 -6.10 2.03
N ASN A 138 12.81 -6.60 3.26
CA ASN A 138 12.37 -5.93 4.50
C ASN A 138 10.90 -5.48 4.45
N SER A 139 10.06 -6.28 3.80
CA SER A 139 8.65 -5.98 3.52
C SER A 139 7.69 -7.04 4.10
N LEU A 140 8.21 -8.02 4.84
CA LEU A 140 7.41 -9.07 5.48
C LEU A 140 6.44 -8.52 6.55
N ASP A 141 6.84 -7.46 7.24
CA ASP A 141 6.01 -6.82 8.28
C ASP A 141 4.86 -5.96 7.73
N LYS A 142 4.74 -5.85 6.40
CA LYS A 142 3.67 -5.05 5.79
C LYS A 142 2.32 -5.73 5.98
N PRO A 143 1.24 -4.95 6.21
CA PRO A 143 -0.11 -5.49 6.27
C PRO A 143 -0.42 -6.26 4.98
N THR A 144 -0.68 -7.56 5.11
CA THR A 144 -0.84 -8.47 3.96
C THR A 144 -2.17 -9.21 4.01
N ILE A 145 -2.90 -9.18 2.90
CA ILE A 145 -4.11 -9.97 2.70
C ILE A 145 -3.75 -11.20 1.86
N LEU A 146 -3.93 -12.39 2.41
CA LEU A 146 -3.79 -13.63 1.66
C LEU A 146 -5.06 -13.88 0.83
N ALA A 147 -4.95 -13.89 -0.49
CA ALA A 147 -6.06 -14.11 -1.41
C ALA A 147 -5.89 -15.44 -2.15
N PHE A 148 -6.60 -16.48 -1.69
CA PHE A 148 -6.68 -17.76 -2.39
C PHE A 148 -7.57 -17.63 -3.62
N ASN A 149 -6.93 -17.48 -4.78
CA ASN A 149 -7.57 -17.33 -6.07
C ASN A 149 -7.80 -18.68 -6.75
N LYS A 150 -8.68 -18.69 -7.77
CA LYS A 150 -9.07 -19.84 -8.59
C LYS A 150 -9.88 -20.91 -7.85
N ILE A 151 -10.69 -20.51 -6.87
CA ILE A 151 -11.61 -21.45 -6.18
C ILE A 151 -12.60 -22.14 -7.13
N ASP A 152 -12.84 -21.58 -8.31
CA ASP A 152 -13.67 -22.18 -9.37
C ASP A 152 -13.06 -23.45 -9.97
N LYS A 153 -11.77 -23.70 -9.75
CA LYS A 153 -11.08 -24.92 -10.20
C LYS A 153 -11.08 -26.04 -9.18
N LEU A 154 -11.50 -25.78 -7.95
CA LEU A 154 -11.55 -26.80 -6.91
C LEU A 154 -12.73 -27.74 -7.13
N GLN A 155 -12.43 -29.04 -7.21
CA GLN A 155 -13.46 -30.09 -7.22
C GLN A 155 -13.99 -30.33 -5.82
N ASP A 156 -13.11 -30.33 -4.82
CA ASP A 156 -13.47 -30.47 -3.41
C ASP A 156 -13.39 -29.12 -2.68
N ARG A 157 -14.55 -28.66 -2.18
CA ARG A 157 -14.65 -27.41 -1.42
C ARG A 157 -14.26 -27.58 0.05
N SER A 158 -14.08 -28.81 0.56
CA SER A 158 -13.62 -29.07 1.94
C SER A 158 -12.30 -28.37 2.24
N LEU A 159 -11.43 -28.25 1.23
CA LEU A 159 -10.14 -27.56 1.30
C LEU A 159 -10.29 -26.09 1.69
N ILE A 160 -11.33 -25.40 1.22
CA ILE A 160 -11.59 -23.99 1.56
C ILE A 160 -11.84 -23.85 3.06
N TYR A 161 -12.65 -24.73 3.65
CA TYR A 161 -12.96 -24.69 5.08
C TYR A 161 -11.73 -24.98 5.94
N SER A 162 -10.92 -25.97 5.54
CA SER A 162 -9.66 -26.29 6.21
C SER A 162 -8.70 -25.09 6.19
N LEU A 163 -8.50 -24.48 5.02
CA LEU A 163 -7.63 -23.32 4.87
C LEU A 163 -8.17 -22.06 5.54
N ALA A 164 -9.50 -21.88 5.63
CA ALA A 164 -10.08 -20.75 6.34
C ALA A 164 -9.79 -20.81 7.85
N ASN A 165 -9.73 -22.01 8.42
CA ASN A 165 -9.34 -22.21 9.83
C ASN A 165 -7.85 -21.96 10.06
N GLU A 166 -7.02 -22.39 9.10
CA GLU A 166 -5.56 -22.19 9.16
C GLU A 166 -5.17 -20.73 8.93
N TYR A 167 -5.77 -20.08 7.94
CA TYR A 167 -5.51 -18.71 7.53
C TYR A 167 -6.72 -17.82 7.85
N LYS A 168 -6.89 -17.48 9.13
CA LYS A 168 -8.08 -16.77 9.67
C LYS A 168 -8.45 -15.45 8.98
N ASN A 169 -7.52 -14.83 8.25
CA ASN A 169 -7.72 -13.56 7.54
C ASN A 169 -7.68 -13.68 6.02
N ALA A 170 -7.62 -14.91 5.48
CA ALA A 170 -7.56 -15.11 4.05
C ALA A 170 -8.92 -14.88 3.38
N VAL A 171 -8.87 -14.44 2.12
CA VAL A 171 -10.05 -14.28 1.27
C VAL A 171 -9.98 -15.31 0.15
N PHE A 172 -11.07 -16.03 -0.07
CA PHE A 172 -11.19 -17.05 -1.10
C PHE A 172 -11.97 -16.48 -2.28
N ILE A 173 -11.33 -16.38 -3.45
CA ILE A 173 -11.86 -15.67 -4.62
C ILE A 173 -11.74 -16.51 -5.90
N SER A 174 -12.54 -16.12 -6.89
CA SER A 174 -12.24 -16.44 -8.30
C SER A 174 -12.21 -15.14 -9.08
N ALA A 175 -11.00 -14.67 -9.40
CA ALA A 175 -10.81 -13.44 -10.16
C ALA A 175 -11.44 -13.51 -11.55
N SER A 176 -11.35 -14.66 -12.22
CA SER A 176 -11.92 -14.88 -13.55
C SER A 176 -13.46 -14.92 -13.54
N ARG A 177 -14.07 -15.34 -12.43
CA ARG A 177 -15.53 -15.43 -12.29
C ARG A 177 -16.15 -14.26 -11.52
N GLY A 178 -15.34 -13.35 -10.98
CA GLY A 178 -15.81 -12.25 -10.13
C GLY A 178 -16.31 -12.68 -8.74
N VAL A 179 -16.07 -13.93 -8.33
CA VAL A 179 -16.56 -14.47 -7.06
C VAL A 179 -15.77 -13.88 -5.90
N ASN A 180 -16.50 -13.36 -4.90
CA ASN A 180 -15.96 -12.75 -3.67
C ASN A 180 -15.01 -11.56 -3.88
N ILE A 181 -15.05 -10.92 -5.05
CA ILE A 181 -14.27 -9.69 -5.30
C ILE A 181 -14.74 -8.54 -4.41
N HIS A 182 -16.04 -8.45 -4.13
CA HIS A 182 -16.58 -7.47 -3.18
C HIS A 182 -15.99 -7.68 -1.77
N THR A 183 -16.00 -8.93 -1.28
CA THR A 183 -15.41 -9.30 0.02
C THR A 183 -13.93 -8.94 0.10
N LEU A 184 -13.18 -9.09 -1.00
CA LEU A 184 -11.79 -8.64 -1.04
C LEU A 184 -11.69 -7.11 -0.92
N LYS A 185 -12.55 -6.33 -1.61
CA LYS A 185 -12.58 -4.86 -1.48
C LYS A 185 -12.92 -4.40 -0.05
N GLU A 186 -13.86 -5.08 0.60
CA GLU A 186 -14.20 -4.84 2.00
C GLU A 186 -13.01 -5.14 2.92
N LYS A 187 -12.33 -6.26 2.71
CA LYS A 187 -11.14 -6.63 3.50
C LYS A 187 -9.98 -5.64 3.31
N ILE A 188 -9.77 -5.15 2.08
CA ILE A 188 -8.79 -4.08 1.83
C ILE A 188 -9.19 -2.81 2.59
N SER A 189 -10.46 -2.42 2.55
CA SER A 189 -10.96 -1.23 3.27
C SER A 189 -10.76 -1.37 4.78
N GLN A 190 -11.11 -2.52 5.34
CA GLN A 190 -10.92 -2.82 6.75
C GLN A 190 -9.43 -2.77 7.13
N MET A 191 -8.56 -3.37 6.32
CA MET A 191 -7.11 -3.36 6.58
C MET A 191 -6.53 -1.94 6.60
N ILE A 192 -7.00 -1.07 5.68
CA ILE A 192 -6.67 0.36 5.68
C ILE A 192 -7.09 1.01 6.99
N ASP A 193 -8.34 0.80 7.40
CA ASP A 193 -8.91 1.40 8.60
C ASP A 193 -8.26 0.87 9.88
N ASP A 194 -7.77 -0.37 9.88
CA ASP A 194 -7.10 -0.99 11.03
C ASP A 194 -5.69 -0.43 11.23
N HIS A 195 -4.94 -0.18 10.16
CA HIS A 195 -3.52 0.18 10.22
C HIS A 195 -3.26 1.68 10.16
N TYR A 196 -4.15 2.46 9.55
CA TYR A 196 -3.93 3.87 9.28
C TYR A 196 -5.04 4.74 9.89
N VAL A 197 -4.69 5.99 10.15
CA VAL A 197 -5.64 7.01 10.55
C VAL A 197 -5.29 8.32 9.85
N GLU A 198 -6.31 9.02 9.38
CA GLU A 198 -6.18 10.41 8.96
C GLU A 198 -6.55 11.31 10.15
N ILE A 199 -5.61 12.16 10.55
CA ILE A 199 -5.83 13.18 11.58
C ILE A 199 -5.64 14.57 10.97
N THR A 200 -6.36 15.54 11.51
CA THR A 200 -6.09 16.95 11.27
C THR A 200 -5.82 17.61 12.60
N GLY A 201 -4.76 18.42 12.69
CA GLY A 201 -4.56 19.24 13.87
C GLY A 201 -3.45 20.26 13.73
N LYS A 202 -3.28 21.06 14.78
CA LYS A 202 -2.38 22.22 14.79
C LYS A 202 -1.06 21.89 15.47
N VAL A 203 0.04 22.36 14.90
CA VAL A 203 1.40 22.24 15.45
C VAL A 203 2.08 23.61 15.41
N GLU A 204 2.79 23.97 16.48
CA GLU A 204 3.52 25.23 16.52
C GLU A 204 4.74 25.19 15.59
N ILE A 205 4.96 26.25 14.78
CA ILE A 205 6.07 26.34 13.82
C ILE A 205 7.45 26.24 14.48
N SER A 206 7.54 26.66 15.75
CA SER A 206 8.77 26.61 16.54
C SER A 206 9.15 25.19 16.96
N ASN A 207 8.20 24.25 16.96
CA ASN A 207 8.42 22.87 17.40
C ASN A 207 9.01 22.01 16.27
N SER A 208 10.32 22.15 16.05
CA SER A 208 11.06 21.42 15.04
C SER A 208 11.05 19.90 15.24
N GLU A 209 10.95 19.44 16.49
CA GLU A 209 10.89 18.01 16.82
C GLU A 209 9.57 17.40 16.35
N ALA A 210 8.44 18.01 16.71
CA ALA A 210 7.11 17.59 16.27
C ALA A 210 7.03 17.53 14.75
N ILE A 211 7.49 18.58 14.07
CA ILE A 211 7.49 18.63 12.62
C ILE A 211 8.35 17.49 12.03
N SER A 212 9.56 17.27 12.55
CA SER A 212 10.43 16.19 12.10
C SER A 212 9.77 14.82 12.26
N LEU A 213 9.15 14.54 13.42
CA LEU A 213 8.44 13.30 13.69
C LEU A 213 7.24 13.10 12.76
N ILE A 214 6.47 14.16 12.49
CA ILE A 214 5.35 14.13 11.55
C ILE A 214 5.83 13.79 10.14
N TYR A 215 6.89 14.42 9.65
CA TYR A 215 7.43 14.13 8.32
C TYR A 215 8.20 12.80 8.23
N LYS A 216 8.59 12.24 9.37
CA LYS A 216 9.28 10.94 9.49
C LYS A 216 8.29 9.77 9.52
N PHE A 217 7.19 9.90 10.27
CA PHE A 217 6.26 8.80 10.51
C PHE A 217 4.90 8.96 9.81
N GLY A 218 4.56 10.17 9.40
CA GLY A 218 3.28 10.49 8.74
C GLY A 218 3.47 10.97 7.30
N GLU A 219 2.46 10.70 6.50
CA GLU A 219 2.25 11.31 5.20
C GLU A 219 1.42 12.60 5.37
N VAL A 220 2.06 13.75 5.18
CA VAL A 220 1.37 15.05 5.25
C VAL A 220 0.58 15.27 3.96
N LEU A 221 -0.75 15.20 4.07
CA LEU A 221 -1.73 15.35 2.98
C LEU A 221 -1.97 16.83 2.63
N ASP A 222 -2.15 17.67 3.65
CA ASP A 222 -2.39 19.12 3.49
C ASP A 222 -1.67 19.94 4.56
N VAL A 223 -1.30 21.17 4.22
CA VAL A 223 -0.62 22.13 5.10
C VAL A 223 -1.22 23.52 4.92
N LYS A 224 -1.73 24.09 6.01
CA LYS A 224 -2.20 25.49 6.07
C LYS A 224 -1.38 26.27 7.10
N TYR A 225 -0.85 27.39 6.66
CA TYR A 225 -0.10 28.31 7.51
C TYR A 225 -1.06 29.26 8.21
N ASP A 226 -1.15 29.16 9.53
CA ASP A 226 -2.01 30.02 10.34
C ASP A 226 -1.30 31.35 10.65
N THR A 227 -2.06 32.41 10.96
CA THR A 227 -1.49 33.70 11.36
C THR A 227 -0.79 33.64 12.71
N ASP A 228 -1.17 32.68 13.56
CA ASP A 228 -0.81 32.64 14.99
C ASP A 228 0.43 31.78 15.32
N ASN A 229 1.37 31.65 14.38
CA ASN A 229 2.56 30.78 14.49
C ASN A 229 2.27 29.26 14.54
N TYR A 230 1.08 28.83 14.14
CA TYR A 230 0.73 27.43 13.98
C TYR A 230 0.67 26.99 12.51
N LEU A 231 0.81 25.69 12.30
CA LEU A 231 0.51 24.98 11.06
C LEU A 231 -0.66 24.08 11.34
N THR A 232 -1.71 24.15 10.52
CA THR A 232 -2.73 23.10 10.49
C THR A 232 -2.29 22.06 9.46
N LEU A 233 -2.14 20.81 9.89
CA LEU A 233 -1.67 19.70 9.07
C LEU A 233 -2.77 18.66 8.97
N LYS A 234 -3.08 18.21 7.75
CA LYS A 234 -3.80 16.96 7.53
C LYS A 234 -2.76 15.86 7.31
N ILE A 235 -2.79 14.82 8.13
CA ILE A 235 -1.75 13.79 8.17
C ILE A 235 -2.40 12.41 8.11
N LYS A 236 -1.96 11.56 7.18
CA LYS A 236 -2.18 10.12 7.24
C LYS A 236 -1.01 9.49 7.97
N ILE A 237 -1.27 8.68 8.99
CA ILE A 237 -0.22 8.03 9.77
C ILE A 237 -0.63 6.60 10.14
N GLU A 238 0.35 5.70 10.22
CA GLU A 238 0.13 4.39 10.80
C GLU A 238 -0.24 4.52 12.29
N LYS A 239 -1.28 3.83 12.74
CA LYS A 239 -1.78 3.96 14.11
C LYS A 239 -0.70 3.68 15.17
N ARG A 240 0.22 2.75 14.92
CA ARG A 240 1.37 2.46 15.81
C ARG A 240 2.33 3.64 16.00
N HIS A 241 2.30 4.63 15.11
CA HIS A 241 3.12 5.84 15.20
C HIS A 241 2.34 7.05 15.68
N LEU A 242 1.00 6.99 15.72
CA LEU A 242 0.16 8.07 16.21
C LEU A 242 0.56 8.56 17.61
N PRO A 243 0.86 7.71 18.62
CA PRO A 243 1.28 8.17 19.94
C PRO A 243 2.52 9.07 19.91
N LYS A 244 3.44 8.86 18.95
CA LYS A 244 4.69 9.62 18.82
C LYS A 244 4.48 11.07 18.40
N ILE A 245 3.33 11.39 17.79
CA ILE A 245 3.01 12.75 17.33
C ILE A 245 1.81 13.36 18.05
N SER A 246 0.99 12.54 18.70
CA SER A 246 -0.28 12.95 19.32
C SER A 246 -0.14 14.05 20.38
N SER A 247 0.96 14.07 21.15
CA SER A 247 1.21 15.08 22.18
C SER A 247 1.53 16.47 21.61
N TYR A 248 1.84 16.56 20.31
CA TYR A 248 2.23 17.81 19.65
C TYR A 248 1.11 18.41 18.80
N ILE A 249 -0.02 17.71 18.65
CA ILE A 249 -1.12 18.05 17.76
C ILE A 249 -2.34 18.39 18.61
N PHE A 250 -2.87 19.60 18.44
CA PHE A 250 -4.07 20.11 19.11
C PHE A 250 -5.25 20.27 18.14
#